data_AF-A0A4Q9VVZ0-F1
#
_entry.id   AF-A0A4Q9VVZ0-F1
#
_cell.length_a   1.000
_cell.length_b   1.000
_cell.length_c   1.000
_cell.angle_alpha   90.00
_cell.angle_beta   90.00
_cell.angle_gamma   90.00
#
_symmetry.space_group_name_H-M   'P 1'
#
loop_
_entity.id
_entity.type
_entity.pdbx_description
1 polymer ?
#
loop_
_entity_poly.entity_id
_entity_poly.type
_entity_poly.pdbx_seq_one_letter_code
_entity_poly.pdbx_strand_id
1 'polypeptide(L)'
;MQDCGVARRQVVTSFLASLFWIAAALACFAFLSSVTDIVQTDFIGINPNRSQRHAASLPFIFAPIETIVAVFGVLLVLGPSQLLLSAVVWSAPKRRWLLRVLLSLPFAAVVTWYSYDYLIPGDRYGLTLDNYLIALGAQSVVSLFSCARLYFKADGRPKASRRVGLALIAVGAAIGVAKGLHLVGA
;
A
#
# COMPACT_ATOMS: atom_id res chain seq x y z
N MET A 1 -15.17 -7.43 33.80
CA MET A 1 -15.12 -6.55 32.62
C MET A 1 -15.31 -7.40 31.38
N GLN A 2 -16.50 -7.40 30.77
CA GLN A 2 -16.72 -8.06 29.48
C GLN A 2 -15.97 -7.25 28.42
N ASP A 3 -14.91 -7.82 27.85
CA ASP A 3 -14.29 -7.31 26.62
C ASP A 3 -15.33 -7.45 25.51
N CYS A 4 -16.14 -6.41 25.30
CA CYS A 4 -17.08 -6.35 24.20
C CYS A 4 -16.26 -6.43 22.90
N GLY A 5 -16.40 -7.53 22.17
CA GLY A 5 -15.68 -7.76 20.91
C GLY A 5 -15.96 -6.65 19.91
N VAL A 6 -14.96 -6.30 19.10
CA VAL A 6 -15.14 -5.30 18.04
C VAL A 6 -16.10 -5.86 16.99
N ALA A 7 -17.12 -5.08 16.61
CA ALA A 7 -18.13 -5.54 15.66
C ALA A 7 -17.47 -5.99 14.33
N ARG A 8 -17.89 -7.15 13.79
CA ARG A 8 -17.37 -7.71 12.53
C ARG A 8 -17.29 -6.67 11.42
N ARG A 9 -18.37 -5.91 11.23
CA ARG A 9 -18.48 -4.86 10.22
C ARG A 9 -17.39 -3.80 10.39
N GLN A 10 -17.05 -3.44 11.63
CA GLN A 10 -16.01 -2.45 11.92
C GLN A 10 -14.60 -2.97 11.59
N VAL A 11 -14.33 -4.26 11.87
CA VAL A 11 -13.07 -4.90 11.50
C VAL A 11 -12.91 -4.92 9.98
N VAL A 12 -13.87 -5.52 9.27
CA VAL A 12 -13.82 -5.65 7.80
C VAL A 12 -13.71 -4.28 7.12
N THR A 13 -14.54 -3.31 7.52
CA THR A 13 -14.48 -1.95 6.93
C THR A 13 -13.17 -1.23 7.22
N SER A 14 -12.50 -1.53 8.34
CA SER A 14 -11.19 -0.93 8.64
C SER A 14 -10.07 -1.54 7.81
N PHE A 15 -10.11 -2.85 7.57
CA PHE A 15 -9.15 -3.53 6.70
C PHE A 15 -9.34 -3.14 5.23
N LEU A 16 -10.58 -3.10 4.72
CA LEU A 16 -10.89 -2.61 3.37
C LEU A 16 -10.52 -1.14 3.20
N ALA A 17 -10.83 -0.30 4.20
CA ALA A 17 -10.37 1.08 4.17
C ALA A 17 -8.83 1.14 4.21
N SER A 18 -8.13 0.20 4.84
CA SER A 18 -6.67 0.20 4.84
C SER A 18 -6.09 -0.05 3.46
N LEU A 19 -6.66 -1.01 2.71
CA LEU A 19 -6.31 -1.22 1.29
C LEU A 19 -6.52 0.04 0.45
N PHE A 20 -7.65 0.74 0.62
CA PHE A 20 -7.90 1.99 -0.11
C PHE A 20 -6.82 3.06 0.15
N TRP A 21 -6.42 3.23 1.41
CA TRP A 21 -5.41 4.24 1.76
C TRP A 21 -4.01 3.85 1.29
N ILE A 22 -3.67 2.55 1.29
CA ILE A 22 -2.42 2.04 0.71
C ILE A 22 -2.40 2.26 -0.81
N ALA A 23 -3.50 1.94 -1.49
CA ALA A 23 -3.63 2.17 -2.92
C ALA A 23 -3.51 3.66 -3.27
N ALA A 24 -4.15 4.54 -2.50
CA ALA A 24 -4.02 5.99 -2.68
C ALA A 24 -2.58 6.49 -2.45
N ALA A 25 -1.88 5.96 -1.45
CA ALA A 25 -0.49 6.31 -1.20
C ALA A 25 0.44 5.85 -2.34
N LEU A 26 0.24 4.65 -2.87
CA LEU A 26 1.01 4.13 -4.01
C LEU A 26 0.71 4.87 -5.31
N ALA A 27 -0.55 5.24 -5.55
CA ALA A 27 -0.93 6.09 -6.68
C ALA A 27 -0.26 7.46 -6.59
N CYS A 28 -0.25 8.07 -5.40
CA CYS A 28 0.41 9.35 -5.17
C CYS A 28 1.94 9.26 -5.35
N PHE A 29 2.55 8.17 -4.84
CA PHE A 29 3.95 7.85 -5.07
C PHE A 29 4.28 7.76 -6.57
N ALA A 30 3.53 6.96 -7.34
CA ALA A 30 3.75 6.77 -8.77
C ALA A 30 3.57 8.09 -9.54
N PHE A 31 2.47 8.80 -9.30
CA PHE A 31 2.20 10.10 -9.92
C PHE A 31 3.35 11.09 -9.69
N LEU A 32 3.77 11.26 -8.43
CA LEU A 32 4.81 12.23 -8.10
C LEU A 32 6.17 11.81 -8.64
N SER A 33 6.51 10.52 -8.58
CA SER A 33 7.74 9.99 -9.19
C SER A 33 7.79 10.30 -10.68
N SER A 34 6.72 10.00 -11.43
CA SER A 34 6.63 10.23 -12.88
C SER A 34 6.66 11.72 -13.23
N VAL A 35 5.97 12.57 -12.46
CA VAL A 35 6.03 14.03 -12.64
C VAL A 35 7.44 14.57 -12.42
N THR A 36 8.10 14.18 -11.33
CA THR A 36 9.47 14.66 -11.03
C THR A 36 10.47 14.21 -12.08
N ASP A 37 10.35 12.98 -12.57
CA ASP A 37 11.21 12.43 -13.62
C ASP A 37 11.07 13.21 -14.94
N ILE A 38 9.83 13.50 -15.36
CA ILE A 38 9.55 14.30 -16.56
C ILE A 38 10.05 15.74 -16.41
N VAL A 39 9.83 16.36 -15.24
CA VAL A 39 10.31 17.72 -14.97
C VAL A 39 11.83 17.78 -15.10
N GLN A 40 12.54 16.81 -14.54
CA GLN A 40 13.99 16.81 -14.61
C GLN A 40 14.52 16.50 -16.01
N THR A 41 13.98 15.50 -16.70
CA THR A 41 14.48 15.07 -18.02
C THR A 41 14.09 16.03 -19.15
N ASP A 42 12.80 16.42 -19.22
CA ASP A 42 12.27 17.17 -20.37
C ASP A 42 12.33 18.70 -20.17
N PHE A 43 12.32 19.21 -18.94
CA PHE A 43 12.34 20.66 -18.67
C PHE A 43 13.70 21.17 -18.18
N ILE A 44 14.34 20.48 -17.22
CA ILE A 44 15.65 20.90 -16.70
C ILE A 44 16.78 20.40 -17.62
N GLY A 45 16.74 19.14 -18.03
CA GLY A 45 17.75 18.51 -18.89
C GLY A 45 17.71 18.94 -20.37
N ILE A 46 16.68 19.71 -20.77
CA ILE A 46 16.40 20.12 -22.16
C ILE A 46 16.50 18.94 -23.12
N ASN A 47 15.41 18.17 -23.24
CA ASN A 47 15.34 17.07 -24.20
C ASN A 47 15.09 17.61 -25.62
N PRO A 48 16.04 17.48 -26.58
CA PRO A 48 15.84 17.99 -27.94
C PRO A 48 14.82 17.17 -28.75
N ASN A 49 14.51 15.94 -28.30
CA ASN A 49 13.65 15.01 -29.04
C ASN A 49 12.17 15.13 -28.69
N ARG A 50 11.80 15.94 -27.68
CA ARG A 50 10.43 16.05 -27.20
C ARG A 50 10.05 17.51 -26.97
N SER A 51 8.90 17.93 -27.51
CA SER A 51 8.38 19.28 -27.25
C SER A 51 7.86 19.42 -25.81
N GLN A 52 8.08 20.58 -25.18
CA GLN A 52 7.65 20.84 -23.80
C GLN A 52 6.13 20.67 -23.59
N ARG A 53 5.32 21.03 -24.61
CA ARG A 53 3.86 20.82 -24.55
C ARG A 53 3.49 19.35 -24.52
N HIS A 54 4.20 18.52 -25.29
CA HIS A 54 3.99 17.08 -25.27
C HIS A 54 4.45 16.48 -23.92
N ALA A 55 5.63 16.87 -23.43
CA ALA A 55 6.12 16.46 -22.11
C ALA A 55 5.14 16.80 -20.97
N ALA A 56 4.59 18.01 -20.95
CA ALA A 56 3.61 18.45 -19.96
C ALA A 56 2.32 17.62 -19.95
N SER A 57 1.93 17.03 -21.09
CA SER A 57 0.69 16.24 -21.19
C SER A 57 0.82 14.80 -20.70
N LEU A 58 2.04 14.25 -20.63
CA LEU A 58 2.27 12.84 -20.32
C LEU A 58 1.81 12.42 -18.93
N PRO A 59 2.06 13.18 -17.84
CA PRO A 59 1.57 12.82 -16.52
C PRO A 59 0.05 12.70 -16.47
N PHE A 60 -0.67 13.54 -17.23
CA PHE A 60 -2.13 13.53 -17.24
C PHE A 60 -2.72 12.33 -18.00
N ILE A 61 -1.94 11.72 -18.89
CA ILE A 61 -2.37 10.54 -19.67
C ILE A 61 -1.95 9.24 -18.97
N PHE A 62 -0.67 9.15 -18.57
CA PHE A 62 -0.11 7.91 -18.03
C PHE A 62 -0.41 7.72 -16.54
N ALA A 63 -0.42 8.78 -15.75
CA ALA A 63 -0.60 8.61 -14.31
C ALA A 63 -2.00 8.09 -13.90
N PRO A 64 -3.11 8.40 -14.60
CA PRO A 64 -4.37 7.71 -14.37
C PRO A 64 -4.29 6.21 -14.61
N ILE A 65 -3.58 5.78 -15.67
CA ILE A 65 -3.40 4.36 -16.01
C ILE A 65 -2.57 3.68 -14.92
N GLU A 66 -1.43 4.27 -14.54
CA GLU A 66 -0.58 3.77 -13.44
C GLU A 66 -1.34 3.71 -12.12
N THR A 67 -2.19 4.69 -11.84
CA THR A 67 -3.04 4.72 -10.65
C THR A 67 -4.03 3.57 -10.65
N ILE A 68 -4.72 3.34 -11.77
CA ILE A 68 -5.67 2.22 -11.92
C ILE A 68 -4.93 0.89 -11.70
N VAL A 69 -3.80 0.69 -12.38
CA VAL A 69 -2.99 -0.53 -12.25
C VAL A 69 -2.51 -0.72 -10.80
N ALA A 70 -2.03 0.34 -10.15
CA ALA A 70 -1.59 0.28 -8.76
C ALA A 70 -2.73 -0.08 -7.80
N VAL A 71 -3.92 0.51 -7.99
CA VAL A 71 -5.09 0.22 -7.16
C VAL A 71 -5.52 -1.24 -7.31
N PHE A 72 -5.69 -1.74 -8.53
CA PHE A 72 -6.06 -3.14 -8.77
C PHE A 72 -4.97 -4.09 -8.31
N GLY A 73 -3.70 -3.78 -8.56
CA GLY A 73 -2.56 -4.54 -8.08
C GLY A 73 -2.58 -4.68 -6.55
N VAL A 74 -2.77 -3.58 -5.82
CA VAL A 74 -2.89 -3.60 -4.35
C VAL A 74 -4.06 -4.45 -3.89
N LEU A 75 -5.23 -4.30 -4.51
CA LEU A 75 -6.42 -5.04 -4.10
C LEU A 75 -6.27 -6.55 -4.36
N LEU A 76 -5.70 -6.93 -5.49
CA LEU A 76 -5.55 -8.33 -5.85
C LEU A 76 -4.40 -9.00 -5.08
N VAL A 77 -3.30 -8.30 -4.84
CA VAL A 77 -2.12 -8.82 -4.12
C VAL A 77 -2.32 -8.84 -2.60
N LEU A 78 -2.86 -7.76 -2.03
CA LEU A 78 -3.02 -7.62 -0.58
C LEU A 78 -4.43 -8.00 -0.10
N GLY A 79 -5.45 -7.93 -0.95
CA GLY A 79 -6.84 -8.22 -0.58
C GLY A 79 -7.04 -9.57 0.12
N PRO A 80 -6.61 -10.69 -0.47
CA PRO A 80 -6.79 -12.01 0.14
C PRO A 80 -6.18 -12.12 1.55
N SER A 81 -4.95 -11.62 1.71
CA SER A 81 -4.26 -11.60 2.99
C SER A 81 -4.95 -10.69 4.03
N GLN A 82 -5.46 -9.52 3.62
CA GLN A 82 -6.18 -8.62 4.52
C GLN A 82 -7.53 -9.18 4.94
N LEU A 83 -8.22 -9.91 4.07
CA LEU A 83 -9.45 -10.63 4.43
C LEU A 83 -9.16 -11.70 5.47
N LEU A 84 -8.09 -12.49 5.29
CA LEU A 84 -7.66 -13.48 6.27
C LEU A 84 -7.34 -12.85 7.63
N LEU A 85 -6.54 -11.78 7.65
CA LEU A 85 -6.20 -11.08 8.88
C LEU A 85 -7.43 -10.47 9.56
N SER A 86 -8.41 -9.98 8.77
CA SER A 86 -9.67 -9.48 9.33
C SER A 86 -10.48 -10.57 10.05
N ALA A 87 -10.45 -11.81 9.55
CA ALA A 87 -11.10 -12.95 10.20
C ALA A 87 -10.39 -13.35 11.50
N VAL A 88 -9.05 -13.32 11.50
CA VAL A 88 -8.22 -13.56 12.69
C VAL A 88 -8.51 -12.52 13.77
N VAL A 89 -8.62 -11.24 13.40
CA VAL A 89 -8.89 -10.15 14.34
C VAL A 89 -10.32 -10.21 14.89
N TRP A 90 -11.31 -10.51 14.04
CA TRP A 90 -12.70 -10.59 14.48
C TRP A 90 -12.94 -11.72 15.50
N SER A 91 -12.24 -12.85 15.35
CA SER A 91 -12.34 -13.98 16.29
C SER A 91 -11.56 -13.76 17.60
N ALA A 92 -10.90 -12.61 17.78
CA ALA A 92 -9.99 -12.34 18.89
C ALA A 92 -10.55 -11.31 19.89
N PRO A 93 -10.29 -11.46 21.20
CA PRO A 93 -10.52 -10.38 22.14
C PRO A 93 -9.59 -9.20 21.80
N LYS A 94 -10.11 -7.96 21.97
CA LYS A 94 -9.43 -6.71 21.57
C LYS A 94 -8.00 -6.61 22.11
N ARG A 95 -7.75 -7.11 23.33
CA ARG A 95 -6.41 -7.08 23.95
C ARG A 95 -5.37 -7.96 23.25
N ARG A 96 -5.78 -8.98 22.50
CA ARG A 96 -4.88 -9.98 21.89
C ARG A 96 -4.84 -9.93 20.37
N TRP A 97 -5.55 -9.00 19.75
CA TRP A 97 -5.65 -8.92 18.30
C TRP A 97 -4.30 -8.73 17.59
N LEU A 98 -3.42 -7.88 18.12
CA LEU A 98 -2.10 -7.58 17.59
C LEU A 98 -1.23 -8.83 17.64
N LEU A 99 -1.24 -9.55 18.77
CA LEU A 99 -0.52 -10.80 18.91
C LEU A 99 -0.99 -11.83 17.88
N ARG A 100 -2.31 -11.96 17.66
CA ARG A 100 -2.83 -12.88 16.64
C ARG A 100 -2.45 -12.47 15.23
N VAL A 101 -2.49 -11.17 14.92
CA VAL A 101 -2.03 -10.64 13.62
C VAL A 101 -0.55 -10.96 13.41
N LEU A 102 0.30 -10.72 14.41
CA LEU A 102 1.73 -11.04 14.34
C LEU A 102 1.98 -12.53 14.11
N LEU A 103 1.24 -13.40 14.80
CA LEU A 103 1.34 -14.85 14.61
C LEU A 103 0.83 -15.31 13.23
N SER A 104 -0.08 -14.56 12.60
CA SER A 104 -0.61 -14.85 11.26
C SER A 104 0.18 -14.19 10.12
N LEU A 105 1.14 -13.30 10.42
CA LEU A 105 1.96 -12.62 9.42
C LEU A 105 2.70 -13.58 8.47
N PRO A 106 3.33 -14.68 8.94
CA PRO A 106 3.98 -15.64 8.05
C PRO A 106 3.02 -16.19 6.98
N PHE A 107 1.80 -16.52 7.39
CA PHE A 107 0.80 -17.04 6.47
C PHE A 107 0.28 -15.95 5.52
N ALA A 108 0.04 -14.74 6.03
CA ALA A 108 -0.34 -13.60 5.21
C ALA A 108 0.72 -13.27 4.16
N ALA A 109 2.01 -13.39 4.49
CA ALA A 109 3.12 -13.18 3.58
C ALA A 109 3.11 -14.20 2.43
N VAL A 110 2.90 -15.49 2.74
CA VAL A 110 2.76 -16.54 1.73
C VAL A 110 1.60 -16.24 0.79
N VAL A 111 0.42 -15.91 1.34
CA VAL A 111 -0.76 -15.56 0.54
C VAL A 111 -0.49 -14.35 -0.36
N THR A 112 0.18 -13.33 0.16
CA THR A 112 0.56 -12.14 -0.61
C THR A 112 1.54 -12.47 -1.72
N TRP A 113 2.56 -13.28 -1.46
CA TRP A 113 3.52 -13.67 -2.48
C TRP A 113 2.85 -14.45 -3.60
N TYR A 114 2.05 -15.48 -3.28
CA TYR A 114 1.35 -16.24 -4.31
C TYR A 114 0.36 -15.36 -5.09
N SER A 115 -0.34 -14.44 -4.42
CA SER A 115 -1.22 -13.50 -5.12
C SER A 115 -0.43 -12.63 -6.10
N TYR A 116 0.78 -12.20 -5.73
CA TYR A 116 1.69 -11.47 -6.61
C TYR A 116 2.20 -12.32 -7.78
N ASP A 117 2.72 -13.52 -7.51
CA ASP A 117 3.30 -14.44 -8.49
C ASP A 117 2.29 -14.84 -9.59
N TYR A 118 1.02 -15.05 -9.21
CA TYR A 118 -0.05 -15.35 -10.18
C TYR A 118 -0.48 -14.16 -11.04
N LEU A 119 -0.37 -12.92 -10.53
CA LEU A 119 -0.81 -11.72 -11.23
C LEU A 119 0.28 -11.13 -12.13
N ILE A 120 1.52 -11.24 -11.70
CA ILE A 120 2.70 -10.75 -12.43
C ILE A 120 3.60 -11.96 -12.63
N PRO A 121 3.26 -12.84 -13.60
CA PRO A 121 4.11 -13.96 -13.94
C PRO A 121 5.45 -13.42 -14.44
N GLY A 122 6.52 -13.73 -13.71
CA GLY A 122 7.88 -13.40 -14.08
C GLY A 122 8.78 -14.62 -13.95
N ASP A 123 10.08 -14.45 -14.25
CA ASP A 123 11.04 -15.56 -14.26
C ASP A 123 11.34 -16.15 -12.85
N ARG A 124 10.83 -15.51 -11.79
CA ARG A 124 11.03 -15.92 -10.39
C ARG A 124 9.79 -16.63 -9.85
N TYR A 125 9.58 -17.86 -10.30
CA TYR A 125 8.46 -18.68 -9.83
C TYR A 125 8.66 -19.21 -8.42
N GLY A 126 7.58 -19.20 -7.64
CA GLY A 126 7.50 -19.89 -6.36
C GLY A 126 8.10 -19.14 -5.17
N LEU A 127 7.97 -19.77 -4.01
CA LEU A 127 8.32 -19.17 -2.72
C LEU A 127 9.80 -19.42 -2.41
N THR A 128 10.66 -18.46 -2.77
CA THR A 128 12.05 -18.41 -2.27
C THR A 128 12.10 -17.68 -0.94
N LEU A 129 13.22 -17.83 -0.19
CA LEU A 129 13.40 -17.12 1.08
C LEU A 129 13.37 -15.59 0.88
N ASP A 130 14.03 -15.08 -0.16
CA ASP A 130 14.07 -13.63 -0.45
C ASP A 130 12.67 -13.08 -0.74
N ASN A 131 11.93 -13.77 -1.62
CA ASN A 131 10.57 -13.40 -1.98
C ASN A 131 9.63 -13.43 -0.77
N TYR A 132 9.79 -14.44 0.09
CA TYR A 132 9.06 -14.56 1.34
C TYR A 132 9.39 -13.41 2.31
N LEU A 133 10.67 -13.05 2.47
CA LEU A 133 11.08 -11.94 3.35
C LEU A 133 10.56 -10.59 2.85
N ILE A 134 10.56 -10.36 1.53
CA ILE A 134 9.95 -9.17 0.92
C ILE A 134 8.45 -9.11 1.23
N ALA A 135 7.73 -10.21 0.98
CA ALA A 135 6.30 -10.29 1.26
C ALA A 135 5.98 -10.13 2.76
N LEU A 136 6.83 -10.68 3.64
CA LEU A 136 6.70 -10.56 5.09
C LEU A 136 6.93 -9.12 5.55
N GLY A 137 7.96 -8.45 5.02
CA GLY A 137 8.22 -7.04 5.29
C GLY A 137 7.05 -6.15 4.87
N ALA A 138 6.56 -6.36 3.64
CA ALA A 138 5.37 -5.67 3.14
C ALA A 138 4.15 -5.91 4.03
N GLN A 139 3.88 -7.18 4.39
CA GLN A 139 2.74 -7.50 5.25
C GLN A 139 2.86 -6.97 6.66
N SER A 140 4.07 -6.89 7.22
CA SER A 140 4.29 -6.32 8.54
C SER A 140 3.85 -4.86 8.58
N VAL A 141 4.25 -4.07 7.57
CA VAL A 141 3.88 -2.65 7.45
C VAL A 141 2.37 -2.50 7.23
N VAL A 142 1.81 -3.25 6.29
CA VAL A 142 0.37 -3.21 5.96
C VAL A 142 -0.49 -3.59 7.16
N SER A 143 -0.12 -4.67 7.86
CA SER A 143 -0.85 -5.18 9.02
C SER A 143 -0.79 -4.22 10.20
N LEU A 144 0.37 -3.61 10.45
CA LEU A 144 0.54 -2.61 11.50
C LEU A 144 -0.34 -1.38 11.22
N PHE A 145 -0.36 -0.91 9.97
CA PHE A 145 -1.22 0.19 9.54
C PHE A 145 -2.71 -0.15 9.72
N SER A 146 -3.16 -1.32 9.27
CA SER A 146 -4.53 -1.81 9.45
C SER A 146 -4.93 -1.88 10.93
N CYS A 147 -4.04 -2.40 11.78
CA CYS A 147 -4.26 -2.51 13.23
C CYS A 147 -4.33 -1.13 13.89
N ALA A 148 -3.39 -0.22 13.59
CA ALA A 148 -3.38 1.13 14.14
C ALA A 148 -4.68 1.89 13.81
N ARG A 149 -5.16 1.76 12.57
CA ARG A 149 -6.42 2.39 12.16
C ARG A 149 -7.63 1.81 12.85
N LEU A 150 -7.66 0.48 13.02
CA LEU A 150 -8.72 -0.20 13.73
C LEU A 150 -8.71 0.18 15.22
N TYR A 151 -7.53 0.30 15.85
CA TYR A 151 -7.36 0.79 17.23
C TYR A 151 -8.05 2.14 17.44
N PHE A 152 -7.68 3.13 16.62
CA PHE A 152 -8.28 4.46 16.73
C PHE A 152 -9.78 4.46 16.46
N LYS A 153 -10.28 3.65 15.52
CA LYS A 153 -11.73 3.53 15.29
C LYS A 153 -12.45 2.85 16.46
N ALA A 154 -11.87 1.79 17.02
CA ALA A 154 -12.45 1.04 18.14
C ALA A 154 -12.47 1.86 19.44
N ASP A 155 -11.58 2.85 19.57
CA ASP A 155 -11.54 3.80 20.69
C ASP A 155 -12.38 5.07 20.46
N GLY A 156 -13.23 5.10 19.43
CA GLY A 156 -14.07 6.25 19.13
C GLY A 156 -13.30 7.48 18.63
N ARG A 157 -12.09 7.30 18.09
CA ARG A 157 -11.22 8.36 17.54
C ARG A 157 -11.11 8.28 16.00
N PRO A 158 -12.21 8.43 15.24
CA PRO A 158 -12.20 8.30 13.78
C PRO A 158 -11.32 9.37 13.09
N LYS A 159 -11.21 10.57 13.68
CA LYS A 159 -10.32 11.63 13.19
C LYS A 159 -8.85 11.20 13.23
N ALA A 160 -8.43 10.50 14.28
CA ALA A 160 -7.06 9.98 14.39
C ALA A 160 -6.80 8.88 13.35
N SER A 161 -7.76 7.96 13.15
CA SER A 161 -7.69 6.94 12.08
C SER A 161 -7.54 7.56 10.68
N ARG A 162 -8.23 8.68 10.41
CA ARG A 162 -8.08 9.44 9.17
C ARG A 162 -6.71 10.09 9.04
N ARG A 163 -6.17 10.68 10.13
CA ARG A 163 -4.82 11.28 10.15
C ARG A 163 -3.74 10.24 9.86
N VAL A 164 -3.86 9.02 10.38
CA VAL A 164 -2.94 7.91 10.07
C VAL A 164 -2.96 7.59 8.56
N GLY A 165 -4.15 7.56 7.95
CA GLY A 165 -4.26 7.42 6.49
C GLY A 165 -3.60 8.56 5.72
N LEU A 166 -3.84 9.81 6.11
CA LEU A 166 -3.22 10.98 5.48
C LEU A 166 -1.69 10.99 5.63
N ALA A 167 -1.18 10.56 6.79
CA ALA A 167 0.25 10.40 7.01
C ALA A 167 0.86 9.38 6.05
N LEU A 168 0.17 8.27 5.78
CA LEU A 168 0.63 7.28 4.80
C LEU A 168 0.73 7.89 3.38
N ILE A 169 -0.27 8.68 2.97
CA ILE A 169 -0.22 9.39 1.68
C ILE A 169 0.94 10.38 1.64
N ALA A 170 1.14 11.16 2.70
CA ALA A 170 2.24 12.12 2.80
C ALA A 170 3.61 11.44 2.70
N VAL A 171 3.77 10.28 3.34
CA VAL A 171 5.00 9.47 3.22
C VAL A 171 5.17 8.96 1.79
N GLY A 172 4.13 8.39 1.18
CA GLY A 172 4.17 7.93 -0.22
C GLY A 172 4.57 9.06 -1.18
N ALA A 173 4.00 10.25 -0.97
CA ALA A 173 4.33 11.44 -1.74
C ALA A 173 5.80 11.85 -1.60
N ALA A 174 6.31 11.91 -0.37
CA ALA A 174 7.70 12.27 -0.10
C ALA A 174 8.69 11.28 -0.74
N ILE A 175 8.42 9.97 -0.65
CA ILE A 175 9.26 8.95 -1.28
C ILE A 175 9.19 9.06 -2.81
N GLY A 176 8.02 9.36 -3.38
CA GLY A 176 7.84 9.51 -4.83
C GLY A 176 8.70 10.65 -5.38
N VAL A 177 8.63 11.82 -4.72
CA VAL A 177 9.47 12.97 -5.06
C VAL A 177 10.95 12.63 -4.91
N ALA A 178 11.35 12.03 -3.79
CA ALA A 178 12.75 11.68 -3.54
C ALA A 178 13.31 10.70 -4.59
N LYS A 179 12.51 9.70 -4.99
CA LYS A 179 12.91 8.72 -5.99
C LYS A 179 13.11 9.38 -7.36
N GLY A 180 12.16 10.22 -7.80
CA GLY A 180 12.32 10.92 -9.07
C GLY A 180 13.58 11.78 -9.09
N LEU A 181 13.83 12.52 -8.01
CA LEU A 181 15.05 13.32 -7.86
C LEU A 181 16.34 12.49 -7.94
N HIS A 182 16.34 11.27 -7.38
CA HIS A 182 17.51 10.39 -7.37
C HIS A 182 17.80 9.76 -8.74
N LEU A 183 16.79 9.51 -9.57
CA LEU A 183 16.98 8.90 -10.89
C LEU A 183 17.75 9.78 -11.87
N VAL A 184 17.87 11.08 -11.59
CA VAL A 184 18.62 12.04 -12.42
C VAL A 184 20.01 12.39 -11.86
N GLY A 185 20.27 12.03 -10.60
CA GLY A 185 21.58 12.23 -9.97
C GLY A 185 22.57 11.08 -10.17
N ALA A 186 22.14 9.97 -10.77
CA ALA A 186 22.92 8.77 -11.06
C ALA A 186 23.15 8.62 -12.56
#